data_AF-D2CGN4-F1
#
_entry.id   AF-D2CGN4-F1
#
_cell.length_a   1.000
_cell.length_b   1.000
_cell.length_c   1.000
_cell.angle_alpha   90.00
_cell.angle_beta   90.00
_cell.angle_gamma   90.00
#
_symmetry.space_group_name_H-M   'P 1'
#
loop_
_entity.id
_entity.type
_entity.pdbx_description
1 polymer ?
#
loop_
_entity_poly.entity_id
_entity_poly.type
_entity_poly.pdbx_seq_one_letter_code
_entity_poly.pdbx_strand_id
1 'polypeptide(L)'
;KTIDGRGASVHIAGGPCITIQYVTNIIIHGLNIHDCKKGGNAMVRDSPRHFGWRTVSDGDGVSIFGGTHVWVDHCSLSNCDDGLVDAIHGSTAITISNNFMTHHDKVMLLGHSDTYTQDKNMQVTIAFNHFGEGLVQRIPRCRHGYFHVVNNDYTHG
;
A
#
# COMPACT_ATOMS: atom_id res chain seq x y z
N LYS A 1 -14.31 -5.30 0.28
CA LYS A 1 -14.05 -6.38 1.24
C LYS A 1 -13.23 -5.81 2.39
N THR A 2 -13.29 -6.43 3.57
CA THR A 2 -12.47 -6.05 4.72
C THR A 2 -11.57 -7.22 5.10
N ILE A 3 -10.30 -6.94 5.34
CA ILE A 3 -9.38 -7.83 6.05
C ILE A 3 -9.12 -7.18 7.40
N ASP A 4 -9.45 -7.89 8.47
CA ASP A 4 -9.46 -7.37 9.83
C ASP A 4 -8.64 -8.28 10.75
N GLY A 5 -7.52 -7.77 11.25
CA GLY A 5 -6.64 -8.47 12.18
C GLY A 5 -6.95 -8.26 13.65
N ARG A 6 -7.99 -7.48 14.01
CA ARG A 6 -8.30 -7.18 15.42
C ARG A 6 -8.53 -8.45 16.23
N GLY A 7 -8.02 -8.44 17.46
CA GLY A 7 -8.13 -9.55 18.40
C GLY A 7 -7.18 -10.72 18.11
N ALA A 8 -6.34 -10.61 17.07
CA ALA A 8 -5.31 -11.59 16.76
C ALA A 8 -3.99 -10.90 16.35
N SER A 9 -2.89 -11.66 16.43
CA SER A 9 -1.62 -11.25 15.84
C SER A 9 -1.53 -11.88 14.44
N VAL A 10 -1.87 -11.09 13.42
CA VAL A 10 -1.88 -11.55 12.02
C VAL A 10 -0.68 -10.96 11.30
N HIS A 11 0.12 -11.84 10.70
CA HIS A 11 1.31 -11.49 9.92
C HIS A 11 1.13 -11.90 8.46
N ILE A 12 1.44 -10.98 7.54
CA ILE A 12 1.54 -11.24 6.09
C ILE A 12 2.99 -10.94 5.71
N ALA A 13 3.76 -12.00 5.44
CA ALA A 13 5.21 -11.91 5.29
C ALA A 13 5.83 -13.08 4.50
N GLY A 14 7.08 -12.91 4.06
CA GLY A 14 7.93 -13.97 3.51
C GLY A 14 7.65 -14.36 2.05
N GLY A 15 6.71 -13.68 1.39
CA GLY A 15 6.31 -13.90 0.01
C GLY A 15 5.64 -12.64 -0.58
N PRO A 16 4.96 -12.74 -1.74
CA PRO A 16 4.15 -11.63 -2.24
C PRO A 16 3.03 -11.30 -1.24
N CYS A 17 2.79 -10.01 -1.04
CA CYS A 17 1.83 -9.50 -0.07
C CYS A 17 0.53 -9.03 -0.74
N ILE A 18 -0.03 -7.89 -0.34
CA ILE A 18 -1.40 -7.51 -0.70
C ILE A 18 -1.41 -6.77 -2.04
N THR A 19 -2.22 -7.24 -2.99
CA THR A 19 -2.53 -6.52 -4.23
C THR A 19 -4.02 -6.21 -4.31
N ILE A 20 -4.35 -4.94 -4.47
CA ILE A 20 -5.70 -4.41 -4.70
C ILE A 20 -5.73 -3.90 -6.14
N GLN A 21 -6.31 -4.66 -7.06
CA GLN A 21 -6.26 -4.33 -8.48
C GLN A 21 -7.66 -4.23 -9.09
N TYR A 22 -7.98 -3.07 -9.69
CA TYR A 22 -9.24 -2.78 -10.38
C TYR A 22 -10.50 -3.12 -9.57
N VAL A 23 -10.45 -2.92 -8.26
CA VAL A 23 -11.56 -3.17 -7.33
C VAL A 23 -11.81 -1.96 -6.45
N THR A 24 -12.99 -1.92 -5.84
CA THR A 24 -13.41 -0.82 -4.98
C THR A 24 -13.89 -1.29 -3.61
N ASN A 25 -13.96 -0.38 -2.64
CA ASN A 25 -14.48 -0.59 -1.29
C ASN A 25 -13.67 -1.65 -0.52
N ILE A 26 -12.37 -1.41 -0.36
CA ILE A 26 -11.46 -2.31 0.36
C ILE A 26 -10.98 -1.66 1.65
N ILE A 27 -10.99 -2.43 2.75
CA ILE A 27 -10.39 -2.04 4.03
C ILE A 27 -9.33 -3.08 4.40
N ILE A 28 -8.13 -2.62 4.70
CA ILE A 28 -7.02 -3.39 5.26
C ILE A 28 -6.75 -2.84 6.65
N HIS A 29 -7.01 -3.63 7.69
CA HIS A 29 -6.99 -3.14 9.06
C HIS A 29 -6.34 -4.11 10.05
N GLY A 30 -5.48 -3.59 10.93
CA GLY A 30 -4.95 -4.34 12.08
C GLY A 30 -3.95 -5.44 11.72
N LEU A 31 -3.20 -5.31 10.62
CA LEU A 31 -2.27 -6.33 10.14
C LEU A 31 -0.81 -5.94 10.37
N ASN A 32 0.05 -6.93 10.59
CA ASN A 32 1.50 -6.77 10.49
C ASN A 32 1.94 -7.24 9.10
N ILE A 33 2.43 -6.31 8.27
CA ILE A 33 2.83 -6.57 6.88
C ILE A 33 4.31 -6.28 6.75
N HIS A 34 5.13 -7.31 6.58
CA HIS A 34 6.58 -7.13 6.60
C HIS A 34 7.31 -8.21 5.81
N ASP A 35 8.59 -7.98 5.48
CA ASP A 35 9.42 -8.95 4.76
C ASP A 35 8.77 -9.45 3.46
N CYS A 36 7.98 -8.59 2.81
CA CYS A 36 7.34 -8.89 1.54
C CYS A 36 8.41 -9.10 0.46
N LYS A 37 8.18 -10.08 -0.40
CA LYS A 37 9.11 -10.49 -1.46
C LYS A 37 8.40 -10.54 -2.80
N LYS A 38 9.18 -10.42 -3.87
CA LYS A 38 8.68 -10.65 -5.23
C LYS A 38 8.11 -12.06 -5.37
N GLY A 39 6.97 -12.16 -6.04
CA GLY A 39 6.35 -13.43 -6.38
C GLY A 39 5.49 -13.29 -7.63
N GLY A 40 5.15 -14.39 -8.28
CA GLY A 40 4.36 -14.36 -9.52
C GLY A 40 4.93 -15.30 -10.58
N ASN A 41 4.76 -14.91 -11.85
CA ASN A 41 4.94 -15.79 -13.01
C ASN A 41 4.14 -17.09 -12.86
N ALA A 42 2.89 -16.93 -12.45
CA ALA A 42 2.01 -18.03 -12.09
C ALA A 42 0.55 -17.71 -12.43
N MET A 43 -0.25 -18.77 -12.54
CA MET A 43 -1.70 -18.66 -12.54
C MET A 43 -2.19 -18.41 -11.12
N VAL A 44 -2.77 -17.23 -10.88
CA VAL A 44 -3.29 -16.83 -9.58
C VAL A 44 -4.80 -16.76 -9.65
N ARG A 45 -5.46 -17.34 -8.65
CA ARG A 45 -6.91 -17.26 -8.50
C ARG A 45 -7.28 -15.85 -8.00
N ASP A 46 -8.08 -15.11 -8.77
CA ASP A 46 -8.56 -13.77 -8.37
C ASP A 46 -10.07 -13.73 -8.04
N SER A 47 -10.78 -14.83 -8.31
CA SER A 47 -12.15 -15.06 -7.84
C SER A 47 -12.41 -16.56 -7.62
N PRO A 48 -13.51 -16.98 -6.97
CA PRO A 48 -13.79 -18.39 -6.73
C PRO A 48 -13.83 -19.27 -7.99
N ARG A 49 -14.00 -18.68 -9.18
CA ARG A 49 -14.15 -19.41 -10.46
C ARG A 49 -13.15 -18.97 -11.55
N HIS A 50 -12.25 -18.05 -11.26
CA HIS A 50 -11.35 -17.50 -12.26
C HIS A 50 -9.90 -17.50 -11.79
N PHE A 51 -9.00 -17.83 -12.72
CA PHE A 51 -7.56 -17.72 -12.57
C PHE A 51 -7.03 -16.86 -13.71
N GLY A 52 -6.18 -15.90 -13.36
CA GLY A 52 -5.46 -15.08 -14.32
C GLY A 52 -3.96 -15.33 -14.23
N TRP A 53 -3.26 -15.21 -15.36
CA TRP A 53 -1.80 -15.15 -15.34
C TRP A 53 -1.35 -13.84 -14.68
N ARG A 54 -0.42 -13.93 -13.73
CA ARG A 54 0.19 -12.76 -13.06
C ARG A 54 1.70 -12.79 -13.25
N THR A 55 2.24 -11.67 -13.72
CA THR A 55 3.69 -11.43 -13.78
C THR A 55 4.26 -11.26 -12.38
N VAL A 56 5.58 -11.10 -12.29
CA VAL A 56 6.27 -10.82 -11.02
C VAL A 56 5.76 -9.52 -10.40
N SER A 57 5.39 -9.57 -9.13
CA SER A 57 5.10 -8.40 -8.30
C SER A 57 6.40 -7.75 -7.83
N ASP A 58 6.37 -6.45 -7.55
CA ASP A 58 7.55 -5.72 -7.05
C ASP A 58 7.92 -6.07 -5.61
N GLY A 59 6.99 -6.65 -4.85
CA GLY A 59 7.21 -7.05 -3.46
C GLY A 59 6.80 -5.98 -2.45
N ASP A 60 5.83 -5.14 -2.82
CA ASP A 60 5.23 -4.14 -1.94
C ASP A 60 4.44 -4.78 -0.80
N GLY A 61 4.32 -4.08 0.32
CA GLY A 61 3.40 -4.46 1.41
C GLY A 61 1.93 -4.42 0.96
N VAL A 62 1.47 -3.25 0.49
CA VAL A 62 0.15 -3.02 -0.07
C VAL A 62 0.27 -2.29 -1.40
N SER A 63 -0.07 -2.97 -2.50
CA SER A 63 -0.06 -2.41 -3.85
C SER A 63 -1.49 -2.13 -4.34
N ILE A 64 -1.81 -0.88 -4.65
CA ILE A 64 -3.13 -0.40 -5.08
C ILE A 64 -3.07 0.05 -6.55
N PHE A 65 -3.56 -0.80 -7.44
CA PHE A 65 -3.50 -0.62 -8.90
C PHE A 65 -4.89 -0.36 -9.47
N GLY A 66 -5.19 0.87 -9.88
CA GLY A 66 -6.51 1.26 -10.36
C GLY A 66 -7.65 1.00 -9.36
N GLY A 67 -7.33 1.03 -8.06
CA GLY A 67 -8.29 0.80 -6.98
C GLY A 67 -8.96 2.08 -6.51
N THR A 68 -10.22 2.01 -6.07
CA THR A 68 -10.96 3.19 -5.58
C THR A 68 -11.65 2.92 -4.25
N HIS A 69 -11.77 3.92 -3.37
CA HIS A 69 -12.36 3.74 -2.03
C HIS A 69 -11.61 2.65 -1.25
N VAL A 70 -10.34 2.93 -0.96
CA VAL A 70 -9.45 2.02 -0.22
C VAL A 70 -9.02 2.67 1.09
N TRP A 71 -9.07 1.91 2.19
CA TRP A 71 -8.61 2.35 3.49
C TRP A 71 -7.56 1.38 4.04
N VAL A 72 -6.34 1.87 4.26
CA VAL A 72 -5.26 1.15 4.92
C VAL A 72 -5.06 1.76 6.30
N ASP A 73 -5.44 1.02 7.34
CA ASP A 73 -5.63 1.57 8.68
C ASP A 73 -5.05 0.69 9.79
N HIS A 74 -4.41 1.29 10.80
CA HIS A 74 -3.87 0.55 11.97
C HIS A 74 -3.02 -0.67 11.60
N CYS A 75 -2.25 -0.58 10.51
CA CYS A 75 -1.31 -1.63 10.13
C CYS A 75 0.10 -1.27 10.58
N SER A 76 0.89 -2.28 10.90
CA SER A 76 2.35 -2.17 11.09
C SER A 76 3.04 -2.61 9.81
N LEU A 77 3.85 -1.74 9.19
CA LEU A 77 4.51 -2.02 7.91
C LEU A 77 6.02 -1.81 7.98
N SER A 78 6.81 -2.76 7.49
CA SER A 78 8.28 -2.66 7.47
C SER A 78 8.96 -3.60 6.48
N ASN A 79 10.22 -3.30 6.13
CA ASN A 79 11.17 -4.22 5.46
C ASN A 79 10.63 -5.00 4.25
N CYS A 80 9.86 -4.36 3.37
CA CYS A 80 9.38 -4.96 2.12
C CYS A 80 10.46 -4.89 1.02
N ASP A 81 10.26 -5.59 -0.12
CA ASP A 81 11.26 -5.59 -1.20
C ASP A 81 11.30 -4.26 -1.98
N ASP A 82 10.14 -3.62 -2.20
CA ASP A 82 10.05 -2.30 -2.83
C ASP A 82 9.27 -1.27 -1.99
N GLY A 83 7.95 -1.10 -2.15
CA GLY A 83 7.14 -0.14 -1.40
C GLY A 83 6.52 -0.69 -0.10
N LEU A 84 6.16 0.15 0.88
CA LEU A 84 5.22 -0.27 1.94
C LEU A 84 3.77 -0.12 1.47
N VAL A 85 3.41 1.05 0.96
CA VAL A 85 2.07 1.32 0.40
C VAL A 85 2.22 2.10 -0.90
N ASP A 86 1.90 1.46 -2.01
CA ASP A 86 2.01 2.07 -3.34
C ASP A 86 0.63 2.17 -4.00
N ALA A 87 0.33 3.32 -4.61
CA ALA A 87 -0.93 3.58 -5.31
C ALA A 87 -0.68 4.21 -6.68
N ILE A 88 -1.11 3.53 -7.74
CA ILE A 88 -0.78 3.88 -9.13
C ILE A 88 -1.95 3.58 -10.08
N HIS A 89 -1.84 3.99 -11.35
CA HIS A 89 -2.77 3.66 -12.43
C HIS A 89 -4.22 4.14 -12.20
N GLY A 90 -4.37 5.41 -11.85
CA GLY A 90 -5.68 6.05 -11.67
C GLY A 90 -6.38 5.69 -10.36
N SER A 91 -5.66 5.07 -9.42
CA SER A 91 -6.17 4.84 -8.07
C SER A 91 -6.57 6.15 -7.39
N THR A 92 -7.68 6.16 -6.66
CA THR A 92 -8.21 7.39 -6.02
C THR A 92 -9.13 7.10 -4.85
N ALA A 93 -9.52 8.12 -4.09
CA ALA A 93 -10.31 8.00 -2.86
C ALA A 93 -9.66 7.01 -1.88
N ILE A 94 -8.40 7.27 -1.52
CA ILE A 94 -7.61 6.43 -0.63
C ILE A 94 -7.40 7.16 0.69
N THR A 95 -7.51 6.45 1.81
CA THR A 95 -7.05 6.92 3.12
C THR A 95 -6.01 5.95 3.66
N ILE A 96 -4.88 6.49 4.10
CA ILE A 96 -3.80 5.75 4.77
C ILE A 96 -3.68 6.38 6.15
N SER A 97 -4.17 5.70 7.19
CA SER A 97 -4.23 6.28 8.53
C SER A 97 -3.82 5.37 9.68
N ASN A 98 -3.37 5.97 10.78
CA ASN A 98 -3.03 5.24 12.02
C ASN A 98 -2.02 4.10 11.83
N ASN A 99 -1.24 4.09 10.76
CA ASN A 99 -0.27 3.03 10.51
C ASN A 99 1.04 3.34 11.21
N PHE A 100 1.75 2.29 11.62
CA PHE A 100 3.12 2.40 12.12
C PHE A 100 4.07 1.86 11.06
N MET A 101 4.94 2.72 10.54
CA MET A 101 5.86 2.39 9.45
C MET A 101 7.31 2.58 9.90
N THR A 102 8.15 1.57 9.72
CA THR A 102 9.57 1.61 10.15
C THR A 102 10.48 0.79 9.24
N HIS A 103 11.79 1.00 9.38
CA HIS A 103 12.84 0.15 8.79
C HIS A 103 12.64 -0.14 7.30
N HIS A 104 12.56 0.92 6.48
CA HIS A 104 12.24 0.76 5.06
C HIS A 104 12.73 1.94 4.21
N ASP A 105 13.29 1.66 3.03
CA ASP A 105 13.83 2.70 2.15
C ASP A 105 12.71 3.51 1.46
N LYS A 106 11.89 2.84 0.64
CA LYS A 106 10.86 3.48 -0.20
C LYS A 106 9.48 3.32 0.43
N VAL A 107 9.05 4.27 1.24
CA VAL A 107 7.86 4.11 2.08
C VAL A 107 6.55 4.08 1.28
N MET A 108 6.25 5.16 0.55
CA MET A 108 4.94 5.34 -0.08
C MET A 108 5.04 6.07 -1.42
N LEU A 109 4.76 5.38 -2.51
CA LEU A 109 4.67 5.98 -3.85
C LEU A 109 3.21 6.20 -4.27
N LEU A 110 2.84 7.46 -4.50
CA LEU A 110 1.52 7.85 -4.98
C LEU A 110 1.65 8.46 -6.39
N GLY A 111 1.44 7.62 -7.40
CA GLY A 111 1.63 7.93 -8.83
C GLY A 111 3.03 7.55 -9.34
N HIS A 112 3.09 6.71 -10.39
CA HIS A 112 4.33 6.05 -10.83
C HIS A 112 5.14 6.81 -11.88
N SER A 113 4.49 7.59 -12.75
CA SER A 113 5.11 8.20 -13.92
C SER A 113 4.73 9.66 -14.11
N ASP A 114 5.70 10.49 -14.47
CA ASP A 114 5.50 11.92 -14.75
C ASP A 114 4.63 12.15 -16.00
N THR A 115 4.49 11.13 -16.87
CA THR A 115 3.69 11.20 -18.09
C THR A 115 2.32 10.54 -17.97
N TYR A 116 2.03 9.85 -16.86
CA TYR A 116 0.76 9.13 -16.69
C TYR A 116 -0.34 10.04 -16.12
N THR A 117 -1.00 10.77 -17.02
CA THR A 117 -1.94 11.85 -16.66
C THR A 117 -3.26 11.39 -16.04
N GLN A 118 -3.59 10.09 -16.08
CA GLN A 118 -4.79 9.58 -15.38
C GLN A 118 -4.67 9.70 -13.86
N ASP A 119 -3.44 9.78 -13.32
CA ASP A 119 -3.21 9.99 -11.89
C ASP A 119 -3.58 11.41 -11.42
N LYS A 120 -3.95 12.35 -12.31
CA LYS A 120 -4.44 13.69 -11.94
C LYS A 120 -5.71 13.66 -11.08
N ASN A 121 -6.52 12.62 -11.22
CA ASN A 121 -7.74 12.44 -10.43
C ASN A 121 -7.49 11.69 -9.12
N MET A 122 -6.24 11.33 -8.82
CA MET A 122 -5.88 10.68 -7.56
C MET A 122 -6.14 11.62 -6.39
N GLN A 123 -6.82 11.11 -5.38
CA GLN A 123 -7.05 11.78 -4.10
C GLN A 123 -6.66 10.84 -2.98
N VAL A 124 -5.68 11.23 -2.17
CA VAL A 124 -5.20 10.43 -1.04
C VAL A 124 -5.14 11.29 0.22
N THR A 125 -5.66 10.76 1.31
CA THR A 125 -5.47 11.32 2.66
C THR A 125 -4.45 10.46 3.41
N ILE A 126 -3.41 11.10 3.93
CA ILE A 126 -2.38 10.48 4.78
C ILE A 126 -2.48 11.15 6.15
N ALA A 127 -3.03 10.43 7.14
CA ALA A 127 -3.34 11.03 8.43
C ALA A 127 -3.01 10.14 9.64
N PHE A 128 -2.50 10.71 10.71
CA PHE A 128 -2.26 10.00 11.98
C PHE A 128 -1.30 8.80 11.88
N ASN A 129 -0.50 8.70 10.82
CA ASN A 129 0.51 7.67 10.72
C ASN A 129 1.72 8.06 11.57
N HIS A 130 2.39 7.04 12.11
CA HIS A 130 3.69 7.18 12.73
C HIS A 130 4.75 6.65 11.77
N PHE A 131 5.47 7.58 11.16
CA PHE A 131 6.67 7.33 10.36
C PHE A 131 7.87 7.30 11.30
N GLY A 132 8.19 6.10 11.79
CA GLY A 132 9.20 5.87 12.81
C GLY A 132 10.61 5.67 12.26
N GLU A 133 11.46 5.04 13.06
CA GLU A 133 12.88 4.88 12.77
C GLU A 133 13.19 4.05 11.52
N GLY A 134 14.35 4.32 10.93
CA GLY A 134 14.88 3.55 9.81
C GLY A 134 14.14 3.76 8.49
N LEU A 135 13.30 4.80 8.38
CA LEU A 135 12.72 5.22 7.10
C LEU A 135 13.69 6.13 6.34
N VAL A 136 13.78 5.99 5.02
CA VAL A 136 14.74 6.77 4.21
C VAL A 136 14.05 7.80 3.33
N GLN A 137 13.05 7.41 2.54
CA GLN A 137 12.45 8.30 1.54
C GLN A 137 11.00 7.92 1.19
N ARG A 138 10.37 8.79 0.38
CA ARG A 138 8.98 8.67 -0.10
C ARG A 138 7.95 8.69 1.03
N ILE A 139 7.97 9.74 1.86
CA ILE A 139 7.08 9.88 3.03
C ILE A 139 6.13 11.11 2.93
N PRO A 140 5.18 11.16 1.98
CA PRO A 140 5.02 10.34 0.76
C PRO A 140 5.81 10.92 -0.43
N ARG A 141 5.97 10.13 -1.51
CA ARG A 141 6.35 10.65 -2.84
C ARG A 141 5.12 10.69 -3.76
N CYS A 142 4.73 11.90 -4.14
CA CYS A 142 3.46 12.16 -4.82
C CYS A 142 3.63 12.67 -6.25
N ARG A 143 2.69 12.33 -7.13
CA ARG A 143 2.59 12.87 -8.50
C ARG A 143 1.14 13.14 -8.90
N HIS A 144 0.94 14.23 -9.65
CA HIS A 144 -0.29 14.67 -10.32
C HIS A 144 -1.52 14.98 -9.43
N GLY A 145 -1.88 14.09 -8.51
CA GLY A 145 -3.13 14.15 -7.75
C GLY A 145 -3.17 15.18 -6.63
N TYR A 146 -4.21 15.07 -5.81
CA TYR A 146 -4.41 15.82 -4.58
C TYR A 146 -4.07 14.96 -3.36
N PHE A 147 -3.23 15.49 -2.47
CA PHE A 147 -2.70 14.76 -1.32
C PHE A 147 -2.91 15.58 -0.06
N HIS A 148 -3.75 15.08 0.86
CA HIS A 148 -3.96 15.70 2.16
C HIS A 148 -3.10 14.99 3.20
N VAL A 149 -2.02 15.64 3.62
CA VAL A 149 -1.09 15.11 4.62
C VAL A 149 -1.29 15.87 5.92
N VAL A 150 -1.79 15.20 6.96
CA VAL A 150 -2.22 15.89 8.19
C VAL A 150 -1.94 15.05 9.44
N ASN A 151 -1.41 15.67 10.50
CA ASN A 151 -1.22 15.06 11.81
C ASN A 151 -0.47 13.71 11.80
N ASN A 152 0.52 13.55 10.93
CA ASN A 152 1.43 12.41 10.98
C ASN A 152 2.63 12.74 11.87
N ASP A 153 3.15 11.75 12.58
CA ASP A 153 4.41 11.85 13.32
C ASP A 153 5.57 11.37 12.44
N TYR A 154 6.67 12.12 12.42
CA TYR A 154 7.88 11.89 11.63
C TYR A 154 9.13 11.72 12.50
N THR A 155 8.96 11.28 13.74
CA THR A 155 10.08 11.09 14.66
C THR A 155 11.06 10.04 14.11
N HIS A 156 12.33 10.44 13.97
CA HIS A 156 13.50 9.66 13.52
C HIS A 156 13.76 9.56 12.00
N GLY A 157 13.18 10.46 11.19
CA GLY A 157 13.61 10.71 9.81
C GLY A 157 14.86 11.57 9.67
#